data_AF-A0A3E2MW61-F1
#
_entry.id   AF-A0A3E2MW61-F1
#
_cell.length_a   1.000
_cell.length_b   1.000
_cell.length_c   1.000
_cell.angle_alpha   90.00
_cell.angle_beta   90.00
_cell.angle_gamma   90.00
#
_symmetry.space_group_name_H-M   'P 1'
#
loop_
_entity.id
_entity.type
_entity.pdbx_description
1 polymer ?
#
loop_
_entity_poly.entity_id
_entity_poly.type
_entity_poly.pdbx_seq_one_letter_code
_entity_poly.pdbx_strand_id
1 'polypeptide(L)'
;MNSPTQAPDTTTEGILLSTLGLIRRDGWRHNTWGRLVPPWCIRRAINHVVDRAHEFPHERDAANQAARQAVSAALGQPLGLIGFWEGQPGRTQADVEDMLEKAIAGAAA
;
A
#
# COMPACT_ATOMS: atom_id res chain seq x y z
N MET A 1 12.56 23.81 -18.26
CA MET A 1 12.09 24.21 -16.92
C MET A 1 11.79 22.92 -16.18
N ASN A 2 12.61 22.54 -15.20
CA ASN A 2 12.33 21.36 -14.37
C ASN A 2 11.30 21.80 -13.35
N SER A 3 10.09 21.25 -13.42
CA SER A 3 9.09 21.43 -12.36
C SER A 3 9.72 21.03 -11.03
N PRO A 4 9.53 21.79 -9.93
CA PRO A 4 9.92 21.31 -8.62
C PRO A 4 9.20 19.98 -8.38
N THR A 5 9.96 18.91 -8.20
CA THR A 5 9.42 17.63 -7.76
C THR A 5 8.73 17.91 -6.44
N GLN A 6 7.40 17.85 -6.43
CA GLN A 6 6.60 18.01 -5.22
C GLN A 6 7.17 17.06 -4.16
N ALA A 7 7.41 17.56 -2.94
CA ALA A 7 7.87 16.71 -1.86
C ALA A 7 6.90 15.52 -1.71
N PRO A 8 7.39 14.29 -1.50
CA PRO A 8 6.53 13.13 -1.35
C PRO A 8 5.55 13.38 -0.20
N ASP A 9 4.27 13.13 -0.45
CA ASP A 9 3.23 13.22 0.57
C ASP A 9 3.38 12.02 1.53
N THR A 10 3.74 12.33 2.77
CA THR A 10 4.01 11.35 3.84
C THR A 10 2.80 11.07 4.71
N THR A 11 1.65 11.68 4.42
CA THR A 11 0.40 11.35 5.11
C THR A 11 -0.04 9.92 4.79
N THR A 12 -0.83 9.31 5.68
CA THR A 12 -1.41 7.99 5.43
C THR A 12 -2.20 7.97 4.11
N GLU A 13 -2.99 9.02 3.85
CA GLU A 13 -3.74 9.19 2.61
C GLU A 13 -2.81 9.26 1.39
N GLY A 14 -1.78 10.12 1.43
CA GLY A 14 -0.82 10.29 0.34
C GLY A 14 -0.04 9.01 0.02
N ILE A 15 0.34 8.25 1.05
CA ILE A 15 0.98 6.94 0.90
C ILE A 15 0.04 5.94 0.24
N LEU A 16 -1.23 5.88 0.66
CA LEU A 16 -2.23 4.97 0.08
C LEU A 16 -2.58 5.34 -1.37
N LEU A 17 -2.69 6.63 -1.69
CA LEU A 17 -2.87 7.14 -3.05
C LEU A 17 -1.69 6.75 -3.95
N SER A 18 -0.47 6.94 -3.46
CA SER A 18 0.76 6.54 -4.17
C SER A 18 0.84 5.02 -4.35
N THR A 19 0.37 4.26 -3.36
CA THR A 19 0.27 2.79 -3.42
C THR A 19 -0.73 2.33 -4.47
N LEU A 20 -1.91 2.96 -4.54
CA LEU A 20 -2.92 2.69 -5.56
C LEU A 20 -2.38 3.03 -6.97
N GLY A 21 -1.70 4.17 -7.12
CA GLY A 21 -1.06 4.55 -8.37
C GLY A 21 0.00 3.54 -8.83
N LEU A 22 0.82 3.03 -7.90
CA LEU A 22 1.82 1.99 -8.17
C LEU A 22 1.15 0.69 -8.65
N ILE A 23 0.11 0.23 -7.97
CA ILE A 23 -0.62 -1.00 -8.31
C ILE A 23 -1.36 -0.89 -9.65
N ARG A 24 -1.93 0.28 -9.97
CA ARG A 24 -2.54 0.54 -11.29
C ARG A 24 -1.54 0.51 -12.43
N ARG A 25 -0.35 1.08 -12.21
CA ARG A 25 0.71 1.15 -13.22
C ARG A 25 1.35 -0.21 -13.49
N ASP A 26 1.71 -0.94 -12.42
CA ASP A 26 2.55 -2.13 -12.52
C ASP A 26 1.75 -3.45 -12.48
N GLY A 27 0.48 -3.38 -12.10
CA GLY A 27 -0.38 -4.52 -11.85
C GLY A 27 -0.10 -5.16 -10.49
N TRP A 28 -1.18 -5.58 -9.82
CA TRP A 28 -1.13 -6.36 -8.60
C TRP A 28 -0.81 -7.82 -8.91
N ARG A 29 -0.09 -8.46 -7.98
CA ARG A 29 0.15 -9.90 -7.99
C ARG A 29 0.06 -10.46 -6.58
N HIS A 30 -0.49 -11.67 -6.51
CA HIS A 30 -0.51 -12.45 -5.29
C HIS A 30 0.89 -12.65 -4.72
N ASN A 31 0.95 -12.72 -3.39
CA ASN A 31 2.14 -13.19 -2.71
C ASN A 31 2.27 -14.72 -2.85
N THR A 32 2.91 -15.19 -3.92
CA THR A 32 3.31 -16.60 -4.03
C THR A 32 4.66 -16.80 -3.35
N TRP A 33 4.68 -17.56 -2.25
CA TRP A 33 5.91 -17.94 -1.56
C TRP A 33 6.86 -18.66 -2.54
N GLY A 34 8.02 -18.05 -2.87
CA GLY A 34 9.09 -18.73 -3.61
C GLY A 34 9.68 -18.03 -4.85
N ARG A 35 9.18 -16.87 -5.26
CA ARG A 35 9.85 -16.04 -6.29
C ARG A 35 10.30 -14.70 -5.71
N LEU A 36 11.38 -14.13 -6.24
CA LEU A 36 11.75 -12.73 -6.00
C LEU A 36 10.58 -11.86 -6.47
N VAL A 37 9.76 -11.42 -5.52
CA VAL A 37 8.52 -10.66 -5.77
C VAL A 37 8.89 -9.17 -5.77
N PRO A 38 8.88 -8.47 -6.91
CA PRO A 38 8.76 -7.00 -6.94
C PRO A 38 7.44 -6.55 -6.26
N PRO A 39 7.22 -5.25 -6.00
CA PRO A 39 6.34 -4.77 -4.91
C PRO A 39 4.83 -4.90 -5.17
N TRP A 40 4.38 -5.97 -5.81
CA TRP A 40 3.03 -6.12 -6.37
C TRP A 40 1.98 -6.64 -5.37
N CYS A 41 2.37 -7.05 -4.17
CA CYS A 41 1.44 -7.29 -3.07
C CYS A 41 1.35 -6.05 -2.17
N ILE A 42 0.18 -5.78 -1.60
CA ILE A 42 -0.17 -4.55 -0.87
C ILE A 42 0.90 -4.19 0.17
N ARG A 43 1.32 -5.14 1.00
CA ARG A 43 2.31 -4.86 2.06
C ARG A 43 3.67 -4.42 1.49
N ARG A 44 4.09 -4.99 0.35
CA ARG A 44 5.34 -4.62 -0.32
C ARG A 44 5.21 -3.32 -1.09
N ALA A 45 4.05 -3.06 -1.70
CA ALA A 45 3.73 -1.80 -2.36
C ALA A 45 3.79 -0.64 -1.35
N ILE A 46 3.16 -0.80 -0.18
CA ILE A 46 3.21 0.17 0.92
C ILE A 46 4.64 0.39 1.38
N ASN A 47 5.41 -0.68 1.65
CA ASN A 47 6.82 -0.55 2.01
C ASN A 47 7.61 0.24 0.96
N HIS A 48 7.41 -0.09 -0.32
CA HIS A 48 8.11 0.58 -1.42
C HIS A 48 7.81 2.08 -1.47
N VAL A 49 6.54 2.46 -1.30
CA VAL A 49 6.14 3.87 -1.27
C VAL A 49 6.72 4.59 -0.05
N VAL A 50 6.60 3.97 1.12
CA VAL A 50 7.13 4.52 2.39
C VAL A 50 8.65 4.70 2.34
N ASP A 51 9.39 3.71 1.85
CA ASP A 51 10.85 3.77 1.71
C ASP A 51 11.30 4.92 0.79
N ARG A 52 10.46 5.31 -0.18
CA ARG A 52 10.72 6.45 -1.08
C ARG A 52 10.26 7.79 -0.52
N ALA A 53 9.26 7.79 0.36
CA ALA A 53 8.70 8.99 0.95
C ALA A 53 9.49 9.48 2.17
N HIS A 54 10.16 8.58 2.91
CA HIS A 54 10.87 8.90 4.15
C HIS A 54 12.37 8.64 4.07
N GLU A 55 13.16 9.67 4.39
CA GLU A 55 14.61 9.58 4.46
C GLU A 55 15.06 8.73 5.66
N PHE A 56 14.40 8.88 6.81
CA PHE A 56 14.83 8.25 8.07
C PHE A 56 14.08 6.95 8.40
N PRO A 57 14.78 5.88 8.84
CA PRO A 57 14.16 4.58 9.11
C PRO A 57 13.02 4.59 10.15
N HIS A 58 13.13 5.40 11.20
CA HIS A 58 12.13 5.41 12.28
C HIS A 58 10.78 6.01 11.83
N GLU A 59 10.79 6.94 10.88
CA GLU A 59 9.56 7.49 10.29
C GLU A 59 8.88 6.48 9.37
N ARG A 60 9.67 5.62 8.72
CA ARG A 60 9.16 4.55 7.84
C ARG A 60 8.30 3.57 8.61
N ASP A 61 8.75 3.11 9.78
CA ASP A 61 8.00 2.11 10.55
C ASP A 61 6.62 2.63 10.99
N ALA A 62 6.55 3.87 11.47
CA ALA A 62 5.31 4.51 11.87
C ALA A 62 4.36 4.72 10.67
N ALA A 63 4.86 5.26 9.57
CA ALA A 63 4.08 5.47 8.34
C ALA A 63 3.58 4.14 7.74
N ASN A 64 4.43 3.12 7.77
CA ASN A 64 4.08 1.78 7.31
C ASN A 64 2.97 1.15 8.16
N GLN A 65 3.10 1.27 9.48
CA GLN A 65 2.11 0.78 10.42
C GLN A 65 0.77 1.49 10.21
N ALA A 66 0.77 2.82 10.07
CA ALA A 66 -0.45 3.61 9.84
C ALA A 66 -1.15 3.21 8.52
N ALA A 67 -0.41 3.12 7.41
CA ALA A 67 -0.95 2.71 6.12
C ALA A 67 -1.53 1.28 6.15
N ARG A 68 -0.85 0.34 6.81
CA ARG A 68 -1.39 -1.03 6.94
C ARG A 68 -2.57 -1.11 7.90
N GLN A 69 -2.65 -0.25 8.93
CA GLN A 69 -3.83 -0.16 9.79
C GLN A 69 -5.06 0.35 9.02
N ALA A 70 -4.89 1.33 8.14
CA ALA A 70 -5.98 1.79 7.27
C ALA A 70 -6.49 0.67 6.34
N VAL A 71 -5.57 -0.11 5.75
CA VAL A 71 -5.92 -1.31 4.96
C VAL A 71 -6.65 -2.36 5.81
N SER A 72 -6.17 -2.60 7.03
CA SER A 72 -6.80 -3.52 7.99
C SER A 72 -8.24 -3.10 8.31
N ALA A 73 -8.47 -1.80 8.53
CA ALA A 73 -9.80 -1.25 8.75
C ALA A 73 -10.71 -1.40 7.53
N ALA A 74 -10.21 -1.09 6.33
CA ALA A 74 -10.96 -1.23 5.07
C ALA A 74 -11.38 -2.69 4.79
N LEU A 75 -10.53 -3.64 5.15
CA LEU A 75 -10.81 -5.07 5.03
C LEU A 75 -11.77 -5.60 6.11
N GLY A 76 -11.96 -4.89 7.22
CA GLY A 76 -12.63 -5.42 8.40
C GLY A 76 -11.91 -6.63 9.00
N GLN A 77 -10.58 -6.69 8.84
CA GLN A 77 -9.76 -7.83 9.27
C GLN A 77 -8.56 -7.37 10.10
N PRO A 78 -8.08 -8.16 11.08
CA PRO A 78 -6.85 -7.86 11.81
C PRO A 78 -5.63 -7.64 10.90
N LEU A 79 -4.74 -6.71 11.30
CA LEU A 79 -3.52 -6.32 10.58
C LEU A 79 -2.66 -7.52 10.13
N GLY A 80 -2.55 -8.56 10.98
CA GLY A 80 -1.78 -9.77 10.69
C GLY A 80 -2.34 -10.63 9.54
N LEU A 81 -3.60 -10.41 9.14
CA LEU A 81 -4.30 -11.20 8.12
C LEU A 81 -4.27 -10.58 6.72
N ILE A 82 -3.69 -9.38 6.54
CA ILE A 82 -3.53 -8.78 5.20
C ILE A 82 -2.81 -9.74 4.26
N GLY A 83 -1.74 -10.39 4.72
CA GLY A 83 -0.98 -11.36 3.91
C GLY A 83 -1.78 -12.62 3.54
N PHE A 84 -2.73 -13.02 4.39
CA PHE A 84 -3.65 -14.10 4.10
C PHE A 84 -4.68 -13.68 3.06
N TRP A 85 -5.25 -12.47 3.21
CA TRP A 85 -6.17 -11.89 2.25
C TRP A 85 -5.54 -11.76 0.85
N GLU A 86 -4.29 -11.27 0.77
CA GLU A 86 -3.49 -11.20 -0.47
C GLU A 86 -3.34 -12.56 -1.17
N GLY A 87 -3.31 -13.64 -0.39
CA GLY A 87 -3.10 -15.01 -0.87
C GLY A 87 -4.38 -15.77 -1.21
N GLN A 88 -5.57 -15.18 -0.99
CA GLN A 88 -6.83 -15.86 -1.26
C GLN A 88 -7.01 -16.12 -2.77
N PRO A 89 -7.38 -17.35 -3.19
CA PRO A 89 -7.65 -17.65 -4.59
C PRO A 89 -8.79 -16.78 -5.14
N GLY A 90 -8.67 -16.37 -6.40
CA GLY A 90 -9.73 -15.61 -7.08
C GLY A 90 -9.75 -14.12 -6.76
N ARG A 91 -8.76 -13.59 -6.00
CA ARG A 91 -8.59 -12.14 -5.88
C ARG A 91 -8.09 -11.53 -7.18
N THR A 92 -8.61 -10.35 -7.47
CA THR A 92 -8.38 -9.64 -8.72
C THR A 92 -7.75 -8.27 -8.44
N GLN A 93 -7.22 -7.66 -9.51
CA GLN A 93 -6.79 -6.26 -9.48
C GLN A 93 -7.88 -5.34 -8.92
N ALA A 94 -9.13 -5.51 -9.39
CA ALA A 94 -10.25 -4.67 -9.00
C ALA A 94 -10.57 -4.77 -7.50
N ASP A 95 -10.48 -5.98 -6.91
CA ASP A 95 -10.67 -6.15 -5.46
C ASP A 95 -9.63 -5.37 -4.64
N VAL A 96 -8.39 -5.30 -5.14
CA VAL A 96 -7.30 -4.58 -4.48
C VAL A 96 -7.47 -3.08 -4.62
N GLU A 97 -7.85 -2.61 -5.81
CA GLU A 97 -8.12 -1.20 -6.04
C GLU A 97 -9.32 -0.71 -5.20
N ASP A 98 -10.45 -1.43 -5.18
CA ASP A 98 -11.63 -1.10 -4.36
C ASP A 98 -11.28 -1.06 -2.86
N MET A 99 -10.49 -2.02 -2.39
CA MET A 99 -10.02 -2.01 -1.00
C MET A 99 -9.14 -0.80 -0.69
N LEU A 100 -8.20 -0.45 -1.58
CA LEU A 100 -7.33 0.72 -1.37
C LEU A 100 -8.13 2.02 -1.41
N GLU A 101 -9.11 2.14 -2.30
CA GLU A 101 -10.03 3.29 -2.35
C GLU A 101 -10.82 3.44 -1.04
N LYS A 102 -11.31 2.33 -0.47
CA LYS A 102 -11.93 2.32 0.87
C LYS A 102 -10.96 2.75 1.96
N ALA A 103 -9.72 2.27 1.92
CA ALA A 103 -8.69 2.65 2.90
C ALA A 103 -8.33 4.14 2.80
N ILE A 104 -8.25 4.69 1.58
CA ILE A 104 -8.01 6.12 1.32
C ILE A 104 -9.16 6.95 1.90
N ALA A 105 -10.41 6.59 1.58
CA ALA A 105 -11.59 7.30 2.08
C ALA A 105 -11.65 7.30 3.62
N GLY A 106 -11.27 6.18 4.25
CA GLY A 106 -11.21 6.09 5.72
C GLY A 106 -10.04 6.84 6.36
N ALA A 107 -8.94 7.07 5.64
CA ALA A 107 -7.78 7.82 6.12
C ALA A 107 -7.96 9.35 6.02
N ALA A 108 -8.86 9.80 5.14
CA ALA A 108 -9.20 11.21 4.94
C ALA A 108 -10.31 11.73 5.89
N ALA A 109 -10.93 10.84 6.66
CA ALA A 109 -12.04 11.12 7.59
C ALA A 109 -11.53 11.43 9.02
#